data_AF-A0A7L6AXT6-F1
#
_entry.id   AF-A0A7L6AXT6-F1
#
_cell.length_a   1.000
_cell.length_b   1.000
_cell.length_c   1.000
_cell.angle_alpha   90.00
_cell.angle_beta   90.00
_cell.angle_gamma   90.00
#
_symmetry.space_group_name_H-M   'P 1'
#
loop_
_entity.id
_entity.type
_entity.pdbx_description
1 polymer ?
#
loop_
_entity_poly.entity_id
_entity_poly.type
_entity_poly.pdbx_seq_one_letter_code
_entity_poly.pdbx_strand_id
1 'polypeptide(L)'
;MAVKAEVQEKPIWANAAGTDQYGRYADLLVKSVIQRFRWIEPGTFWMGSLKSEPGRYDWEVRHQVTLSKGFWLGDTACTQTLWQAVMGNNPAHFKDNENNPVERVSWNDTQEFFQVLNSMVSDLNARLPTEA
;
A
#
# COMPACT_ATOMS: atom_id res chain seq x y z
N MET A 1 22.04 -26.98 6.13
CA MET A 1 20.64 -27.40 6.04
C MET A 1 19.96 -26.53 5.00
N ALA A 2 19.46 -27.11 3.91
CA ALA A 2 18.78 -26.36 2.87
C ALA A 2 17.43 -25.88 3.42
N VAL A 3 17.28 -24.56 3.60
CA VAL A 3 15.97 -23.95 3.83
C VAL A 3 15.17 -24.21 2.56
N LYS A 4 14.11 -25.02 2.66
CA LYS A 4 13.14 -25.15 1.57
C LYS A 4 12.65 -23.73 1.29
N ALA A 5 12.93 -23.20 0.11
CA ALA A 5 12.25 -22.00 -0.37
C ALA A 5 10.76 -22.36 -0.38
N GLU A 6 9.99 -21.77 0.54
CA GLU A 6 8.53 -21.79 0.40
C GLU A 6 8.24 -21.22 -0.99
N VAL A 7 7.58 -22.03 -1.81
CA VAL A 7 7.01 -21.53 -3.07
C VAL A 7 5.96 -20.51 -2.64
N GLN A 8 6.36 -19.24 -2.62
CA GLN A 8 5.53 -18.19 -2.06
C GLN A 8 4.42 -17.89 -3.07
N GLU A 9 3.24 -18.46 -2.82
CA GLU A 9 2.12 -18.43 -3.75
C GLU A 9 1.59 -17.02 -3.98
N LYS A 10 1.18 -16.76 -5.22
CA LYS A 10 0.45 -15.55 -5.62
C LYS A 10 -0.78 -15.38 -4.70
N PRO A 11 -0.98 -14.22 -4.05
CA PRO A 11 -2.19 -13.97 -3.27
C PRO A 11 -3.46 -14.19 -4.11
N ILE A 12 -4.53 -14.70 -3.50
CA ILE A 12 -5.79 -15.02 -4.21
C ILE A 12 -6.34 -13.80 -4.96
N TRP A 13 -6.29 -12.63 -4.33
CA TRP A 13 -6.75 -11.36 -4.91
C TRP A 13 -5.91 -10.87 -6.10
N ALA A 14 -4.68 -11.37 -6.25
CA ALA A 14 -3.72 -10.82 -7.20
C ALA A 14 -3.95 -11.35 -8.62
N ASN A 15 -3.95 -10.46 -9.60
CA ASN A 15 -4.00 -10.83 -11.01
C ASN A 15 -2.68 -11.47 -11.45
N ALA A 16 -1.56 -10.82 -11.13
CA ALA A 16 -0.20 -11.32 -11.34
C ALA A 16 0.64 -11.16 -10.07
N ALA A 17 1.70 -11.94 -9.92
CA ALA A 17 2.70 -11.76 -8.86
C ALA A 17 4.06 -12.24 -9.34
N GLY A 18 5.12 -11.75 -8.71
CA GLY A 18 6.49 -12.08 -9.07
C GLY A 18 7.50 -11.46 -8.12
N THR A 19 8.76 -11.44 -8.57
CA THR A 19 9.86 -10.77 -7.87
C THR A 19 10.66 -9.98 -8.90
N ASP A 20 10.98 -8.73 -8.58
CA ASP A 20 11.89 -7.89 -9.36
C ASP A 20 13.02 -7.37 -8.46
N GLN A 21 13.80 -6.40 -8.94
CA GLN A 21 14.91 -5.80 -8.17
C GLN A 21 14.49 -5.08 -6.87
N TYR A 22 13.20 -4.77 -6.70
CA TYR A 22 12.63 -4.16 -5.50
C TYR A 22 11.95 -5.19 -4.59
N GLY A 23 12.12 -6.49 -4.88
CA GLY A 23 11.54 -7.58 -4.11
C GLY A 23 10.22 -8.09 -4.67
N ARG A 24 9.46 -8.77 -3.80
CA ARG A 24 8.20 -9.43 -4.18
C ARG A 24 7.11 -8.41 -4.49
N TYR A 25 6.36 -8.67 -5.55
CA TYR A 25 5.20 -7.88 -5.92
C TYR A 25 3.97 -8.74 -6.20
N ALA A 26 2.81 -8.13 -6.04
CA ALA A 26 1.51 -8.64 -6.46
C ALA A 26 0.70 -7.51 -7.08
N ASP A 27 0.16 -7.75 -8.28
CA ASP A 27 -0.57 -6.78 -9.08
C ASP A 27 -2.07 -6.98 -8.86
N LEU A 28 -2.71 -5.98 -8.28
CA LEU A 28 -4.16 -5.86 -8.16
C LEU A 28 -4.72 -5.34 -9.49
N LEU A 29 -5.70 -6.02 -10.05
CA LEU A 29 -6.43 -5.56 -11.23
C LEU A 29 -7.85 -5.12 -10.82
N VAL A 30 -8.17 -3.84 -11.01
CA VAL A 30 -9.53 -3.31 -10.85
C VAL A 30 -9.99 -2.78 -12.19
N LYS A 31 -11.00 -3.43 -12.79
CA LYS A 31 -11.42 -3.18 -14.17
C LYS A 31 -10.22 -3.36 -15.13
N SER A 32 -9.63 -2.29 -15.63
CA SER A 32 -8.45 -2.28 -16.50
C SER A 32 -7.24 -1.57 -15.87
N VAL A 33 -7.31 -1.26 -14.57
CA VAL A 33 -6.29 -0.49 -13.85
C VAL A 33 -5.49 -1.44 -12.96
N ILE A 34 -4.16 -1.35 -13.05
CA ILE A 34 -3.26 -2.15 -12.23
C ILE A 34 -2.68 -1.27 -11.11
N GLN A 35 -2.84 -1.72 -9.87
CA GLN A 35 -2.07 -1.23 -8.72
C GLN A 35 -1.12 -2.33 -8.27
N ARG A 36 0.18 -2.04 -8.26
CA ARG A 36 1.17 -2.96 -7.72
C ARG A 36 1.28 -2.80 -6.22
N PHE A 37 1.41 -3.92 -5.53
CA PHE A 37 1.70 -4.00 -4.10
C PHE A 37 3.05 -4.70 -3.89
N ARG A 38 3.75 -4.31 -2.83
CA ARG A 38 5.01 -4.90 -2.37
C ARG A 38 4.81 -5.63 -1.07
N TRP A 39 5.45 -6.79 -0.95
CA TRP A 39 5.45 -7.53 0.30
C TRP A 39 6.43 -6.90 1.28
N ILE A 40 5.93 -6.46 2.42
CA ILE A 40 6.70 -6.00 3.56
C ILE A 40 6.88 -7.18 4.50
N GLU A 41 8.13 -7.60 4.70
CA GLU A 41 8.44 -8.73 5.58
C GLU A 41 8.19 -8.38 7.05
N PRO A 42 7.77 -9.36 7.87
CA PRO A 42 7.78 -9.18 9.31
C PRO A 42 9.21 -8.91 9.77
N GLY A 43 9.37 -8.02 10.76
CA GLY A 43 10.68 -7.61 11.21
C GLY A 43 10.63 -6.53 12.28
N THR A 44 11.79 -6.20 12.81
CA THR A 44 11.97 -5.13 13.82
C THR A 44 12.79 -4.00 13.23
N PHE A 45 12.33 -2.77 13.40
CA PHE A 45 13.02 -1.58 12.92
C PHE A 45 12.93 -0.43 13.93
N TRP A 46 13.69 0.63 13.68
CA TRP A 46 13.64 1.87 14.45
C TRP A 46 12.70 2.86 13.78
N MET A 47 11.64 3.26 14.48
CA MET A 47 10.72 4.31 14.08
C MET A 47 11.04 5.60 14.85
N GLY A 48 10.85 6.76 14.22
CA GLY A 48 11.17 8.08 14.79
C GLY A 48 12.62 8.52 14.52
N SER A 49 12.96 9.74 14.91
CA SER A 49 14.22 10.41 14.58
C SER A 49 15.17 10.52 15.77
N LEU A 50 16.48 10.58 15.48
CA LEU A 50 17.48 10.80 16.53
C LEU A 50 17.32 12.18 17.17
N LYS A 51 17.73 12.32 18.44
CA LYS A 51 17.71 13.63 19.12
C LYS A 51 18.51 14.72 18.41
N SER A 52 19.54 14.32 17.66
CA SER A 52 20.44 15.20 16.93
C SER A 52 20.02 15.45 15.47
N GLU A 53 18.91 14.87 15.01
CA GLU A 53 18.49 15.00 13.60
C GLU A 53 17.94 16.40 13.34
N PRO A 54 18.53 17.17 12.40
CA PRO A 54 18.04 18.51 12.08
C PRO A 54 16.62 18.47 11.53
N GLY A 55 15.75 19.35 12.04
CA GLY A 55 14.37 19.46 11.57
C GLY A 55 13.37 18.52 12.25
N ARG A 56 13.81 17.71 13.23
CA ARG A 56 12.89 16.87 14.01
C ARG A 56 11.91 17.69 14.84
N TYR A 57 10.75 17.12 15.09
CA TYR A 57 9.79 17.57 16.08
C TYR A 57 9.87 16.75 17.38
N ASP A 58 9.27 17.27 18.45
CA ASP A 58 9.34 16.66 19.79
C ASP A 58 8.61 15.30 19.87
N TRP A 59 7.62 15.06 19.00
CA TRP A 59 6.84 13.83 18.97
C TRP A 59 7.51 12.67 18.21
N GLU A 60 8.64 12.90 17.55
CA GLU A 60 9.36 11.87 16.77
C GLU A 60 10.32 11.03 17.61
N VAL A 61 9.96 10.72 18.85
CA VAL A 61 10.85 9.99 19.77
C VAL A 61 11.18 8.60 19.20
N ARG A 62 12.47 8.35 18.96
CA ARG A 62 12.94 7.08 18.40
C ARG A 62 12.67 5.88 19.32
N HIS A 63 12.05 4.83 18.79
CA HIS A 63 11.73 3.58 19.49
C HIS A 63 11.74 2.37 18.53
N GLN A 64 11.79 1.15 19.06
CA GLN A 64 11.73 -0.06 18.24
C GLN A 64 10.28 -0.50 18.02
N VAL A 65 9.95 -0.81 16.77
CA VAL A 65 8.67 -1.40 16.38
C VAL A 65 8.93 -2.78 15.79
N THR A 66 8.05 -3.75 16.11
CA THR A 66 8.09 -5.10 15.55
C THR A 66 6.80 -5.41 14.80
N LEU A 67 6.92 -5.62 13.49
CA LEU A 67 5.86 -6.14 12.63
C LEU A 67 5.86 -7.67 12.74
N SER A 68 4.91 -8.22 13.50
CA SER A 68 4.82 -9.67 13.74
C SER A 68 4.34 -10.47 12.53
N LYS A 69 3.72 -9.80 11.55
CA LYS A 69 3.22 -10.37 10.30
C LYS A 69 3.62 -9.47 9.15
N GLY A 70 4.00 -10.06 8.03
CA GLY A 70 4.16 -9.31 6.80
C GLY A 70 2.82 -8.89 6.21
N PHE A 71 2.84 -7.89 5.35
CA PHE A 71 1.66 -7.37 4.67
C PHE A 71 2.01 -6.82 3.29
N TRP A 72 0.99 -6.66 2.45
CA TRP A 72 1.13 -6.04 1.15
C TRP A 72 0.86 -4.54 1.26
N LEU A 73 1.76 -3.71 0.72
CA LEU A 73 1.62 -2.25 0.69
C LEU A 73 1.65 -1.76 -0.75
N GLY A 74 0.77 -0.81 -1.11
CA GLY A 74 0.80 -0.19 -2.44
C GLY A 74 2.18 0.38 -2.74
N ASP A 75 2.72 0.11 -3.92
CA ASP A 75 4.06 0.58 -4.30
C ASP A 75 4.09 2.07 -4.69
N THR A 76 2.91 2.64 -4.93
CA THR A 76 2.66 4.05 -5.13
C THR A 76 1.49 4.51 -4.25
N ALA A 77 1.32 5.82 -4.14
CA ALA A 77 0.04 6.38 -3.71
C ALA A 77 -1.08 5.96 -4.69
N CYS A 78 -2.32 5.93 -4.19
CA CYS A 78 -3.50 5.65 -5.03
C CYS A 78 -3.58 6.66 -6.17
N THR A 79 -3.57 6.18 -7.41
CA THR A 79 -3.63 7.04 -8.59
C THR A 79 -5.05 7.55 -8.83
N GLN A 80 -5.18 8.65 -9.57
CA GLN A 80 -6.48 9.17 -9.98
C GLN A 80 -7.27 8.16 -10.83
N THR A 81 -6.60 7.42 -11.71
CA THR A 81 -7.23 6.37 -12.51
C THR A 81 -7.74 5.21 -11.66
N LEU A 82 -7.00 4.77 -10.64
CA LEU A 82 -7.48 3.75 -9.70
C LEU A 82 -8.68 4.25 -8.89
N TRP A 83 -8.59 5.47 -8.35
CA TRP A 83 -9.67 6.09 -7.62
C TRP A 83 -10.95 6.18 -8.47
N GLN A 84 -10.85 6.70 -9.69
CA GLN A 84 -11.96 6.81 -10.63
C GLN A 84 -12.53 5.43 -11.01
N ALA A 85 -11.69 4.40 -11.15
CA ALA A 85 -12.14 3.04 -11.43
C ALA A 85 -12.97 2.45 -10.28
N VAL A 86 -12.63 2.75 -9.04
CA VAL A 86 -13.34 2.28 -7.84
C VAL A 86 -14.57 3.14 -7.55
N MET A 87 -14.39 4.46 -7.42
CA MET A 87 -15.41 5.39 -6.92
C MET A 87 -16.31 5.97 -8.00
N GLY A 88 -15.93 5.90 -9.27
CA GLY A 88 -16.71 6.46 -10.37
C GLY A 88 -16.66 7.99 -10.48
N ASN A 89 -15.87 8.67 -9.66
CA ASN A 89 -15.57 10.10 -9.75
C ASN A 89 -14.07 10.38 -9.55
N ASN A 90 -13.64 11.61 -9.80
CA ASN A 90 -12.26 12.06 -9.55
C ASN A 90 -12.28 13.47 -8.91
N PRO A 91 -12.02 13.58 -7.59
CA PRO A 91 -12.06 14.84 -6.85
C PRO A 91 -10.80 15.71 -7.04
N ALA A 92 -9.75 15.16 -7.67
CA ALA A 92 -8.48 15.86 -7.82
C ALA A 92 -8.64 17.19 -8.58
N HIS A 93 -7.84 18.17 -8.21
CA HIS A 93 -7.62 19.45 -8.85
C HIS A 93 -6.54 19.35 -9.93
N PHE A 94 -5.40 18.72 -9.63
CA PHE A 94 -4.30 18.53 -10.58
C PHE A 94 -4.57 17.31 -11.48
N LYS A 95 -4.99 17.52 -12.73
CA LYS A 95 -5.45 16.46 -13.66
C LYS A 95 -4.60 16.31 -14.92
N ASP A 96 -3.38 16.81 -14.89
CA ASP A 96 -2.44 16.78 -16.01
C ASP A 96 -1.95 15.37 -16.36
N ASN A 97 -1.98 14.44 -15.40
CA ASN A 97 -1.65 13.03 -15.61
C ASN A 97 -2.54 12.14 -14.73
N GLU A 98 -3.15 11.13 -15.35
CA GLU A 98 -4.07 10.20 -14.69
C GLU A 98 -3.37 9.27 -13.66
N ASN A 99 -2.05 9.12 -13.80
CA ASN A 99 -1.20 8.38 -12.87
C ASN A 99 -0.74 9.22 -11.67
N ASN A 100 -1.12 10.50 -11.60
CA ASN A 100 -0.86 11.31 -10.42
C ASN A 100 -1.62 10.73 -9.21
N PRO A 101 -1.11 10.94 -7.98
CA PRO A 101 -1.89 10.64 -6.78
C PRO A 101 -3.24 11.36 -6.81
N VAL A 102 -4.29 10.67 -6.37
CA VAL A 102 -5.56 11.34 -6.09
C VAL A 102 -5.37 12.25 -4.87
N GLU A 103 -5.92 13.46 -4.94
CA GLU A 103 -5.90 14.43 -3.84
C GLU A 103 -7.26 15.11 -3.68
N ARG A 104 -7.42 15.93 -2.64
CA ARG A 104 -8.72 16.43 -2.12
C ARG A 104 -9.66 15.32 -1.66
N VAL A 105 -9.08 14.26 -1.10
CA VAL A 105 -9.81 13.18 -0.44
C VAL A 105 -9.60 13.26 1.07
N SER A 106 -10.68 13.08 1.82
CA SER A 106 -10.66 13.03 3.28
C SER A 106 -10.44 11.60 3.77
N TRP A 107 -10.17 11.45 5.08
CA TRP A 107 -10.10 10.13 5.71
C TRP A 107 -11.39 9.33 5.50
N ASN A 108 -12.56 9.97 5.59
CA ASN A 108 -13.85 9.30 5.37
C ASN A 108 -14.00 8.80 3.94
N ASP A 109 -13.59 9.60 2.95
CA ASP A 109 -13.63 9.19 1.54
C ASP A 109 -12.74 7.96 1.31
N THR A 110 -11.59 7.87 2.00
CA THR A 110 -10.74 6.67 1.91
C THR A 110 -11.41 5.43 2.51
N GLN A 111 -12.23 5.57 3.55
CA GLN A 111 -12.97 4.42 4.10
C GLN A 111 -14.01 3.92 3.12
N GLU A 112 -14.75 4.83 2.48
CA GLU A 112 -15.71 4.48 1.42
C GLU A 112 -15.00 3.80 0.24
N PHE A 113 -13.86 4.35 -0.18
CA PHE A 113 -13.00 3.73 -1.21
C PHE A 113 -12.65 2.27 -0.87
N PHE A 114 -12.23 1.98 0.36
CA PHE A 114 -11.91 0.60 0.75
C PHE A 114 -13.15 -0.30 0.82
N GLN A 115 -14.30 0.22 1.24
CA GLN A 115 -15.55 -0.56 1.22
C GLN A 115 -15.91 -0.98 -0.21
N VAL A 116 -15.89 -0.03 -1.14
CA VAL A 116 -16.19 -0.30 -2.56
C VAL A 116 -15.14 -1.23 -3.15
N LEU A 117 -13.85 -0.96 -2.95
CA LEU A 117 -12.76 -1.79 -3.46
C LEU A 117 -12.83 -3.24 -2.96
N ASN A 118 -13.07 -3.44 -1.67
CA ASN A 118 -13.18 -4.79 -1.09
C ASN A 118 -14.45 -5.52 -1.53
N SER A 119 -15.50 -4.80 -1.96
CA SER A 119 -16.66 -5.43 -2.60
C SER A 119 -16.38 -5.88 -4.04
N MET A 120 -15.41 -5.26 -4.71
CA MET A 120 -15.03 -5.58 -6.09
C MET A 120 -14.04 -6.74 -6.16
N VAL A 121 -13.21 -6.92 -5.14
CA VAL A 121 -12.12 -7.91 -5.13
C VAL A 121 -12.16 -8.73 -3.85
N SER A 122 -12.59 -9.99 -3.98
CA SER A 122 -12.63 -10.95 -2.88
C SER A 122 -11.22 -11.19 -2.31
N ASP A 123 -11.16 -11.44 -0.99
CA ASP A 123 -9.94 -11.75 -0.23
C ASP A 123 -8.86 -10.65 -0.17
N LEU A 124 -9.08 -9.48 -0.79
CA LEU A 124 -8.12 -8.37 -0.77
C LEU A 124 -7.98 -7.75 0.63
N ASN A 125 -9.10 -7.46 1.31
CA ASN A 125 -9.15 -6.83 2.63
C ASN A 125 -8.26 -5.57 2.75
N ALA A 126 -8.28 -4.71 1.72
CA ALA A 126 -7.51 -3.48 1.66
C ALA A 126 -7.96 -2.47 2.72
N ARG A 127 -6.98 -1.73 3.26
CA ARG A 127 -7.15 -0.67 4.27
C ARG A 127 -5.93 0.26 4.27
N LEU A 128 -6.00 1.35 5.02
CA LEU A 128 -4.84 2.19 5.30
C LEU A 128 -3.77 1.40 6.10
N PRO A 129 -2.47 1.67 5.86
CA PRO A 129 -1.41 1.22 6.75
C PRO A 129 -1.52 1.92 8.11
N THR A 130 -0.90 1.32 9.12
CA THR A 130 -0.67 2.00 10.41
C THR A 130 0.57 2.89 10.31
N GLU A 131 0.71 3.85 11.21
CA GLU A 131 1.92 4.68 11.29
C GLU A 131 3.16 3.89 11.75
N ALA A 132 2.93 2.83 12.53
CA ALA A 132 3.91 2.04 13.26
C ALA A 132 5.11 1.51 12.46
#